data_AF-A0A7C2V6I6-F1
#
_entry.id   AF-A0A7C2V6I6-F1
#
_cell.length_a   1.000
_cell.length_b   1.000
_cell.length_c   1.000
_cell.angle_alpha   90.00
_cell.angle_beta   90.00
_cell.angle_gamma   90.00
#
_symmetry.space_group_name_H-M   'P 1'
#
loop_
_entity.id
_entity.type
_entity.pdbx_description
1 polymer ?
#
loop_
_entity_poly.entity_id
_entity_poly.type
_entity_poly.pdbx_seq_one_letter_code
_entity_poly.pdbx_strand_id
1 'polypeptide(L)'
;MQRLRGLVVALMTVGLMVGLGARSFAAPLLPPLQPPFPVAGESKLAEITTPNDYIRIDWIVQAAPFGFPPDWFAYLYQIENTTGTLEGIRSFNVSFSTSPLTIAGVLDGDNLDNIHNLAGEVEPIPGTIDPSDADNYDVFISPTGVSWNIINADIEPGSQSITLFIIDPRPPMYGVGVAQNSGKQWRTGQTLVQGQFGDPVPVPSPEPATLVLLSLGLGIVGFLRRRTQ
;
A
#
# COMPACT_ATOMS: atom_id res chain seq x y z
N MET A 1 26.40 -33.93 -31.85
CA MET A 1 26.16 -32.48 -31.69
C MET A 1 24.69 -32.05 -31.91
N GLN A 2 23.90 -32.69 -32.78
CA GLN A 2 22.48 -32.30 -33.01
C GLN A 2 21.56 -32.47 -31.77
N ARG A 3 21.79 -33.49 -30.93
CA ARG A 3 20.99 -33.73 -29.72
C ARG A 3 21.17 -32.67 -28.63
N LEU A 4 22.34 -32.01 -28.59
CA LEU A 4 22.60 -30.91 -27.63
C LEU A 4 21.89 -29.62 -28.05
N ARG A 5 21.80 -29.35 -29.36
CA ARG A 5 21.11 -28.17 -29.90
C ARG A 5 19.60 -28.24 -29.69
N GLY A 6 18.98 -29.42 -29.85
CA GLY A 6 17.56 -29.62 -29.56
C GLY A 6 17.21 -29.43 -28.08
N LEU A 7 18.10 -29.85 -27.17
CA LEU A 7 17.92 -29.69 -25.72
C LEU A 7 17.96 -28.21 -25.30
N VAL A 8 18.89 -27.42 -25.86
CA VAL A 8 19.01 -25.98 -25.57
C VAL A 8 17.79 -25.20 -26.08
N VAL A 9 17.29 -25.53 -27.28
CA VAL A 9 16.08 -24.88 -27.82
C VAL A 9 14.85 -25.22 -27.00
N ALA A 10 14.68 -26.48 -26.58
CA ALA A 10 13.58 -26.92 -25.70
C ALA A 10 13.66 -26.28 -24.30
N LEU A 11 14.85 -26.16 -23.72
CA LEU A 11 15.06 -25.48 -22.43
C LEU A 11 14.76 -23.97 -22.50
N MET A 12 15.10 -23.31 -23.61
CA MET A 12 14.76 -21.89 -23.81
C MET A 12 13.26 -21.68 -24.03
N THR A 13 12.58 -22.58 -24.74
CA THR A 13 11.11 -22.46 -24.94
C THR A 13 10.33 -22.77 -23.66
N VAL A 14 10.74 -23.77 -22.88
CA VAL A 14 10.12 -24.04 -21.56
C VAL A 14 10.45 -22.92 -20.57
N GLY A 15 11.67 -22.37 -20.58
CA GLY A 15 12.05 -21.21 -19.76
C GLY A 15 11.24 -19.95 -20.08
N LEU A 16 10.97 -19.70 -21.37
CA LEU A 16 10.16 -18.56 -21.82
C LEU A 16 8.66 -18.76 -21.50
N MET A 17 8.15 -19.99 -21.60
CA MET A 17 6.76 -20.31 -21.24
C MET A 17 6.52 -20.32 -19.72
N VAL A 18 7.49 -20.72 -18.90
CA VAL A 18 7.43 -20.59 -17.43
C VAL A 18 7.55 -19.12 -17.00
N GLY A 19 8.35 -18.31 -17.71
CA GLY A 19 8.43 -16.85 -17.49
C GLY A 19 7.14 -16.09 -17.82
N LEU A 20 6.32 -16.60 -18.76
CA LEU A 20 5.01 -16.04 -19.08
C LEU A 20 3.86 -16.65 -18.25
N GLY A 21 4.09 -17.80 -17.60
CA GLY A 21 3.11 -18.57 -16.82
C GLY A 21 3.12 -18.34 -15.31
N ALA A 22 4.10 -17.61 -14.76
CA ALA A 22 4.15 -17.24 -13.34
C ALA A 22 3.12 -16.15 -12.93
N ARG A 23 1.94 -16.15 -13.55
CA ARG A 23 0.77 -15.40 -13.10
C ARG A 23 -0.02 -16.24 -12.11
N SER A 24 0.47 -16.40 -10.89
CA SER A 24 -0.38 -16.76 -9.74
C SER A 24 0.40 -16.54 -8.45
N PHE A 25 -0.20 -15.77 -7.53
CA PHE A 25 0.27 -15.43 -6.17
C PHE A 25 1.16 -14.19 -5.95
N ALA A 26 1.29 -13.31 -6.94
CA ALA A 26 1.50 -11.90 -6.65
C ALA A 26 0.22 -11.16 -7.06
N ALA A 27 -0.30 -10.29 -6.20
CA ALA A 27 -1.18 -9.21 -6.65
C ALA A 27 -0.54 -8.55 -7.90
N PRO A 28 -1.31 -7.92 -8.81
CA PRO A 28 -0.73 -7.24 -9.95
C PRO A 28 0.44 -6.41 -9.44
N LEU A 29 1.63 -6.60 -10.03
CA LEU A 29 2.73 -5.66 -9.85
C LEU A 29 2.23 -4.35 -10.45
N LEU A 30 1.53 -3.58 -9.63
CA LEU A 30 1.10 -2.26 -9.98
C LEU A 30 2.39 -1.47 -10.21
N PRO A 31 2.44 -0.64 -11.26
CA PRO A 31 3.64 0.15 -11.52
C PRO A 31 3.96 0.98 -10.27
N PRO A 32 5.25 1.18 -9.96
CA PRO A 32 5.62 2.07 -8.87
C PRO A 32 4.98 3.44 -9.08
N LEU A 33 4.67 4.13 -7.99
CA LEU A 33 4.18 5.50 -8.07
C LEU A 33 5.28 6.36 -8.70
N GLN A 34 4.96 6.99 -9.84
CA GLN A 34 5.94 7.66 -10.66
C GLN A 34 6.13 9.12 -10.23
N PRO A 35 7.37 9.63 -10.16
CA PRO A 35 7.62 11.06 -9.97
C PRO A 35 7.09 11.87 -11.17
N PRO A 36 6.85 13.19 -11.02
CA PRO A 36 7.22 14.04 -9.88
C PRO A 36 6.27 13.90 -8.68
N PHE A 37 6.83 14.09 -7.48
CA PHE A 37 6.06 14.21 -6.23
C PHE A 37 5.76 15.70 -5.93
N PRO A 38 4.65 16.01 -5.22
CA PRO A 38 3.70 15.10 -4.59
C PRO A 38 2.79 14.37 -5.61
N VAL A 39 2.31 13.19 -5.24
CA VAL A 39 1.28 12.44 -5.97
C VAL A 39 0.13 12.17 -5.01
N ALA A 40 -1.08 12.52 -5.41
CA ALA A 40 -2.29 12.29 -4.62
C ALA A 40 -3.26 11.37 -5.37
N GLY A 41 -4.17 10.75 -4.62
CA GLY A 41 -5.25 9.96 -5.19
C GLY A 41 -6.26 9.48 -4.15
N GLU A 42 -7.30 8.84 -4.64
CA GLU A 42 -8.38 8.23 -3.85
C GLU A 42 -8.40 6.73 -4.16
N SER A 43 -8.53 5.90 -3.12
CA SER A 43 -8.70 4.45 -3.26
C SER A 43 -10.02 3.99 -2.63
N LYS A 44 -10.78 3.15 -3.33
CA LYS A 44 -12.00 2.54 -2.79
C LYS A 44 -11.69 1.20 -2.14
N LEU A 45 -11.92 1.07 -0.84
CA LEU A 45 -11.83 -0.23 -0.18
C LEU A 45 -13.21 -0.88 -0.16
N ALA A 46 -13.28 -2.13 -0.60
CA ALA A 46 -14.52 -2.86 -0.78
C ALA A 46 -14.82 -3.74 0.43
N GLU A 47 -16.07 -3.73 0.90
CA GLU A 47 -16.51 -4.61 1.99
C GLU A 47 -16.42 -6.07 1.55
N ILE A 48 -16.04 -6.96 2.45
CA ILE A 48 -15.71 -8.34 2.07
C ILE A 48 -16.93 -9.19 1.71
N THR A 49 -18.11 -8.89 2.24
CA THR A 49 -19.33 -9.73 2.17
C THR A 49 -20.56 -9.03 1.60
N THR A 50 -20.58 -7.70 1.60
CA THR A 50 -21.71 -6.85 1.27
C THR A 50 -21.50 -6.27 -0.12
N PRO A 51 -22.38 -6.60 -1.09
CA PRO A 51 -22.26 -6.07 -2.44
C PRO A 51 -22.42 -4.55 -2.48
N ASN A 52 -21.55 -3.89 -3.22
CA ASN A 52 -21.54 -2.45 -3.46
C ASN A 52 -21.32 -1.58 -2.20
N ASP A 53 -20.78 -2.15 -1.12
CA ASP A 53 -20.40 -1.42 0.09
C ASP A 53 -18.91 -1.06 0.01
N TYR A 54 -18.60 0.25 0.02
CA TYR A 54 -17.26 0.78 -0.10
C TYR A 54 -17.03 1.96 0.85
N ILE A 55 -15.78 2.07 1.31
CA ILE A 55 -15.22 3.27 1.93
C ILE A 55 -14.19 3.89 0.97
N ARG A 56 -13.79 5.13 1.22
CA ARG A 56 -12.71 5.79 0.47
C ARG A 56 -11.53 6.07 1.38
N ILE A 57 -10.36 6.06 0.77
CA ILE A 57 -9.09 6.43 1.38
C ILE A 57 -8.46 7.47 0.47
N ASP A 58 -8.45 8.72 0.91
CA ASP A 58 -7.65 9.76 0.28
C ASP A 58 -6.21 9.59 0.73
N TRP A 59 -5.28 9.73 -0.20
CA TRP A 59 -3.87 9.57 0.09
C TRP A 59 -3.00 10.55 -0.68
N ILE A 60 -1.88 10.91 -0.05
CA ILE A 60 -0.83 11.74 -0.65
C ILE A 60 0.51 11.06 -0.38
N VAL A 61 1.34 10.96 -1.42
CA VAL A 61 2.75 10.61 -1.29
C VAL A 61 3.59 11.81 -1.70
N GLN A 62 4.51 12.20 -0.82
CA GLN A 62 5.38 13.35 -1.04
C GLN A 62 6.77 13.13 -0.44
N ALA A 63 7.69 14.07 -0.70
CA ALA A 63 8.96 14.07 -0.01
C ALA A 63 8.73 14.27 1.51
N ALA A 64 9.53 13.59 2.32
CA ALA A 64 9.46 13.76 3.77
C ALA A 64 9.75 15.22 4.17
N PRO A 65 9.11 15.72 5.24
CA PRO A 65 9.24 17.11 5.68
C PRO A 65 10.63 17.41 6.26
N PHE A 66 10.87 18.68 6.58
CA PHE A 66 12.11 19.12 7.21
C PHE A 66 12.44 18.28 8.47
N GLY A 67 13.70 17.89 8.62
CA GLY A 67 14.16 17.00 9.69
C GLY A 67 14.38 15.56 9.24
N PHE A 68 13.88 15.18 8.06
CA PHE A 68 14.17 13.90 7.42
C PHE A 68 15.15 14.05 6.25
N PRO A 69 15.88 12.97 5.88
CA PRO A 69 16.68 12.97 4.66
C PRO A 69 15.84 13.26 3.40
N PRO A 70 16.42 13.93 2.39
CA PRO A 70 15.67 14.42 1.22
C PRO A 70 15.17 13.31 0.29
N ASP A 71 15.65 12.08 0.47
CA ASP A 71 15.27 10.87 -0.28
C ASP A 71 14.18 10.04 0.43
N TRP A 72 13.65 10.53 1.57
CA TRP A 72 12.57 9.87 2.29
C TRP A 72 11.21 10.32 1.79
N PHE A 73 10.20 9.48 2.03
CA PHE A 73 8.83 9.69 1.58
C PHE A 73 7.89 9.79 2.78
N ALA A 74 6.93 10.70 2.69
CA ALA A 74 5.78 10.77 3.57
C ALA A 74 4.55 10.22 2.82
N TYR A 75 3.82 9.34 3.49
CA TYR A 75 2.59 8.71 3.04
C TYR A 75 1.48 9.19 3.99
N LEU A 76 0.53 9.95 3.47
CA LEU A 76 -0.61 10.46 4.20
C LEU A 76 -1.85 9.69 3.78
N TYR A 77 -2.74 9.40 4.73
CA TYR A 77 -4.01 8.74 4.49
C TYR A 77 -5.11 9.44 5.27
N GLN A 78 -6.29 9.61 4.69
CA GLN A 78 -7.50 9.98 5.40
C GLN A 78 -8.61 9.04 4.97
N ILE A 79 -9.32 8.49 5.95
CA ILE A 79 -10.38 7.52 5.72
C ILE A 79 -11.69 8.28 5.65
N GLU A 80 -12.40 8.17 4.53
CA GLU A 80 -13.77 8.67 4.43
C GLU A 80 -14.75 7.50 4.61
N ASN A 81 -15.59 7.59 5.64
CA ASN A 81 -16.68 6.63 5.78
C ASN A 81 -17.84 7.02 4.87
N THR A 82 -17.73 6.66 3.60
CA THR A 82 -18.79 6.84 2.60
C THR A 82 -19.89 5.80 2.66
N THR A 83 -19.85 4.88 3.64
CA THR A 83 -20.86 3.82 3.73
C THR A 83 -22.18 4.39 4.19
N GLY A 84 -23.29 3.80 3.73
CA GLY A 84 -24.62 4.07 4.29
C GLY A 84 -24.89 3.28 5.59
N THR A 85 -23.91 2.54 6.10
CA THR A 85 -24.10 1.65 7.25
C THR A 85 -23.70 2.33 8.53
N LEU A 86 -24.60 2.35 9.53
CA LEU A 86 -24.42 2.98 10.84
C LEU A 86 -23.21 2.47 11.64
N GLU A 87 -22.64 1.36 11.20
CA GLU A 87 -21.43 0.77 11.74
C GLU A 87 -20.21 1.59 11.27
N GLY A 88 -19.70 2.50 12.10
CA GLY A 88 -18.52 3.29 11.76
C GLY A 88 -17.22 2.48 11.68
N ILE A 89 -16.13 3.13 11.28
CA ILE A 89 -14.82 2.49 11.09
C ILE A 89 -14.00 2.65 12.37
N ARG A 90 -13.41 1.57 12.87
CA ARG A 90 -12.64 1.56 14.14
C ARG A 90 -11.14 1.40 13.96
N SER A 91 -10.70 0.89 12.81
CA SER A 91 -9.29 0.74 12.54
C SER A 91 -8.99 0.78 11.06
N PHE A 92 -7.74 1.14 10.76
CA PHE A 92 -7.16 1.05 9.43
C PHE A 92 -5.74 0.51 9.52
N ASN A 93 -5.38 -0.30 8.53
CA ASN A 93 -4.12 -1.02 8.50
C ASN A 93 -3.58 -1.00 7.09
N VAL A 94 -2.29 -0.72 6.93
CA VAL A 94 -1.59 -0.88 5.66
C VAL A 94 -0.49 -1.93 5.80
N SER A 95 -0.44 -2.86 4.85
CA SER A 95 0.45 -4.02 4.92
C SER A 95 1.67 -3.84 4.02
N PHE A 96 2.85 -3.87 4.63
CA PHE A 96 4.15 -3.84 3.98
C PHE A 96 5.21 -4.34 4.97
N SER A 97 6.36 -4.80 4.48
CA SER A 97 7.47 -5.09 5.39
C SER A 97 7.91 -3.79 6.04
N THR A 98 7.83 -3.61 7.35
CA THR A 98 8.37 -2.38 7.98
C THR A 98 9.89 -2.47 8.12
N SER A 99 10.52 -1.34 8.39
CA SER A 99 11.96 -1.26 8.71
C SER A 99 12.15 -0.57 10.07
N PRO A 100 13.32 -0.69 10.71
CA PRO A 100 13.63 0.08 11.93
C PRO A 100 13.58 1.61 11.74
N LEU A 101 13.54 2.09 10.50
CA LEU A 101 13.46 3.51 10.14
C LEU A 101 12.01 3.95 9.84
N THR A 102 11.06 3.02 9.82
CA THR A 102 9.65 3.34 9.59
C THR A 102 9.11 4.10 10.80
N ILE A 103 8.56 5.27 10.54
CA ILE A 103 7.87 6.09 11.54
C ILE A 103 6.41 6.18 11.12
N ALA A 104 5.48 6.13 12.07
CA ALA A 104 4.06 6.31 11.82
C ALA A 104 3.40 7.06 12.96
N GLY A 105 2.31 7.74 12.65
CA GLY A 105 1.57 8.54 13.61
C GLY A 105 0.30 9.12 13.01
N VAL A 106 -0.18 10.20 13.62
CA VAL A 106 -1.39 10.93 13.23
C VAL A 106 -1.11 12.43 13.20
N LEU A 107 -1.91 13.17 12.44
CA LEU A 107 -1.91 14.63 12.36
C LEU A 107 -3.32 15.13 12.68
N ASP A 108 -3.47 15.75 13.84
CA ASP A 108 -4.71 16.34 14.32
C ASP A 108 -4.91 17.73 13.71
N GLY A 109 -6.14 18.02 13.27
CA GLY A 109 -6.50 19.29 12.62
C GLY A 109 -6.24 19.40 11.11
N ASP A 110 -5.53 18.45 10.49
CA ASP A 110 -5.34 18.38 9.03
C ASP A 110 -6.48 17.59 8.37
N ASN A 111 -7.23 18.28 7.52
CA ASN A 111 -8.25 17.69 6.65
C ASN A 111 -7.73 17.71 5.21
N LEU A 112 -7.51 16.55 4.59
CA LEU A 112 -7.14 16.46 3.18
C LEU A 112 -8.27 17.02 2.29
N ASP A 113 -9.52 17.03 2.75
CA ASP A 113 -10.66 17.59 2.01
C ASP A 113 -10.79 19.11 2.02
N ASN A 114 -10.22 19.81 3.01
CA ASN A 114 -10.13 21.28 2.94
C ASN A 114 -9.14 21.75 1.87
N ILE A 115 -8.48 20.81 1.19
CA ILE A 115 -7.48 21.01 0.14
C ILE A 115 -8.06 20.57 -1.23
N HIS A 116 -9.27 20.00 -1.28
CA HIS A 116 -9.88 19.51 -2.53
C HIS A 116 -10.82 20.53 -3.21
N ASN A 117 -10.36 21.09 -4.33
CA ASN A 117 -11.26 21.57 -5.39
C ASN A 117 -10.68 21.31 -6.80
N LEU A 118 -11.13 20.20 -7.40
CA LEU A 118 -11.14 19.84 -8.83
C LEU A 118 -9.81 19.65 -9.60
N ALA A 119 -9.63 18.42 -10.09
CA ALA A 119 -9.00 18.03 -11.36
C ALA A 119 -7.77 18.82 -11.83
N GLY A 120 -6.59 18.41 -11.37
CA GLY A 120 -5.33 18.68 -12.06
C GLY A 120 -4.36 19.65 -11.40
N GLU A 121 -4.51 19.97 -10.11
CA GLU A 121 -3.58 20.87 -9.41
C GLU A 121 -2.75 20.13 -8.35
N VAL A 122 -1.50 20.56 -8.20
CA VAL A 122 -0.55 20.07 -7.21
C VAL A 122 -0.95 20.63 -5.85
N GLU A 123 -1.24 19.73 -4.92
CA GLU A 123 -1.67 20.05 -3.55
C GLU A 123 -0.59 20.86 -2.79
N PRO A 124 -0.96 21.86 -1.98
CA PRO A 124 -0.04 22.45 -1.02
C PRO A 124 0.34 21.40 0.02
N ILE A 125 1.57 20.91 -0.11
CA ILE A 125 2.31 20.08 0.85
C ILE A 125 2.06 20.65 2.26
N PRO A 126 1.60 19.84 3.25
CA PRO A 126 1.68 20.20 4.65
C PRO A 126 3.12 20.61 4.96
N GLY A 127 3.35 21.92 5.12
CA GLY A 127 4.69 22.49 5.22
C GLY A 127 5.45 22.02 6.46
N THR A 128 4.75 21.39 7.40
CA THR A 128 5.29 20.73 8.58
C THR A 128 4.36 19.58 8.93
N ILE A 129 4.82 18.34 8.80
CA ILE A 129 4.22 17.23 9.56
C ILE A 129 4.70 17.48 10.97
N ASP A 130 3.88 18.12 11.79
CA ASP A 130 4.13 18.22 13.23
C ASP A 130 3.44 17.01 13.85
N PRO A 131 4.18 15.98 14.31
CA PRO A 131 3.56 14.82 14.95
C PRO A 131 2.77 15.31 16.15
N SER A 132 1.45 15.33 16.02
CA SER A 132 0.55 15.61 17.12
C SER A 132 0.16 14.30 17.76
N ASP A 133 0.22 14.23 19.09
CA ASP A 133 -0.44 13.16 19.81
C ASP A 133 -1.96 13.41 19.73
N ALA A 134 -2.67 12.56 19.00
CA ALA A 134 -4.12 12.49 19.12
C ALA A 134 -4.46 11.38 20.12
N ASP A 135 -4.99 11.77 21.28
CA ASP A 135 -5.31 10.85 22.39
C ASP A 135 -6.37 9.78 22.03
N ASN A 136 -6.99 9.89 20.86
CA ASN A 136 -8.03 9.00 20.35
C ASN A 136 -7.50 7.94 19.36
N TYR A 137 -6.19 7.85 19.10
CA TYR A 137 -5.61 6.82 18.23
C TYR A 137 -4.47 6.05 18.91
N ASP A 138 -4.55 4.71 18.88
CA ASP A 138 -3.43 3.83 19.14
C ASP A 138 -2.74 3.45 17.82
N VAL A 139 -1.44 3.77 17.69
CA VAL A 139 -0.63 3.48 16.50
C VAL A 139 0.33 2.33 16.77
N PHE A 140 0.24 1.26 15.98
CA PHE A 140 1.10 0.08 16.09
C PHE A 140 1.92 -0.13 14.84
N ILE A 141 3.24 -0.17 15.00
CA ILE A 141 4.18 -0.57 13.95
C ILE A 141 4.57 -2.02 14.19
N SER A 142 4.23 -2.90 13.26
CA SER A 142 4.55 -4.33 13.29
C SER A 142 5.49 -4.68 12.14
N PRO A 143 6.20 -5.82 12.14
CA PRO A 143 7.03 -6.25 11.01
C PRO A 143 6.27 -6.32 9.67
N THR A 144 4.95 -6.45 9.71
CA THR A 144 4.06 -6.67 8.55
C THR A 144 3.23 -5.45 8.15
N GLY A 145 3.38 -4.31 8.83
CA GLY A 145 2.67 -3.09 8.48
C GLY A 145 2.43 -2.16 9.65
N VAL A 146 1.62 -1.15 9.38
CA VAL A 146 1.21 -0.12 10.36
C VAL A 146 -0.31 -0.18 10.54
N SER A 147 -0.73 -0.05 11.79
CA SER A 147 -2.12 -0.09 12.22
C SER A 147 -2.48 1.15 13.03
N TRP A 148 -3.62 1.75 12.73
CA TRP A 148 -4.22 2.83 13.49
C TRP A 148 -5.56 2.35 14.04
N ASN A 149 -5.69 2.33 15.36
CA ASN A 149 -6.91 1.90 16.05
C ASN A 149 -7.53 3.10 16.76
N ILE A 150 -8.83 3.30 16.59
CA ILE A 150 -9.57 4.40 17.21
C ILE A 150 -10.01 3.98 18.60
N ILE A 151 -9.68 4.81 19.59
CA ILE A 151 -9.96 4.55 21.00
C ILE A 151 -11.34 5.11 21.35
N ASN A 152 -12.23 4.26 21.89
CA ASN A 152 -13.55 4.63 22.41
C ASN A 152 -14.48 5.39 21.42
N ALA A 153 -14.22 5.32 20.12
CA ALA A 153 -15.00 5.98 19.08
C ALA A 153 -14.95 5.18 17.76
N ASP A 154 -15.58 5.72 16.72
CA ASP A 154 -15.53 5.26 15.35
C ASP A 154 -15.74 6.43 14.38
N ILE A 155 -15.28 6.28 13.14
CA ILE A 155 -15.55 7.25 12.07
C ILE A 155 -16.99 7.00 11.61
N GLU A 156 -17.89 7.88 12.01
CA GLU A 156 -19.33 7.80 11.69
C GLU A 156 -19.57 7.89 10.17
N PRO A 157 -20.67 7.33 9.65
CA PRO A 157 -21.07 7.52 8.26
C PRO A 157 -21.16 8.98 7.85
N GLY A 158 -20.57 9.33 6.71
CA GLY A 158 -20.49 10.71 6.22
C GLY A 158 -19.44 11.57 6.92
N SER A 159 -18.61 10.99 7.79
CA SER A 159 -17.46 11.64 8.42
C SER A 159 -16.13 11.05 7.94
N GLN A 160 -15.04 11.71 8.32
CA GLN A 160 -13.68 11.37 7.93
C GLN A 160 -12.80 11.23 9.16
N SER A 161 -11.72 10.45 9.03
CA SER A 161 -10.69 10.38 10.05
C SER A 161 -9.86 11.66 10.11
N ILE A 162 -9.05 11.78 11.16
CA ILE A 162 -7.86 12.63 11.11
C ILE A 162 -6.85 12.06 10.10
N THR A 163 -5.87 12.85 9.71
CA THR A 163 -4.82 12.38 8.79
C THR A 163 -3.88 11.40 9.49
N LEU A 164 -3.65 10.26 8.87
CA LEU A 164 -2.75 9.20 9.33
C LEU A 164 -1.47 9.27 8.49
N PHE A 165 -0.29 9.07 9.09
CA PHE A 165 0.96 9.16 8.33
C PHE A 165 1.92 8.00 8.54
N ILE A 166 2.70 7.73 7.49
CA ILE A 166 3.93 6.94 7.53
C ILE A 166 5.06 7.79 6.93
N ILE A 167 6.24 7.76 7.54
CA ILE A 167 7.48 8.28 6.98
C ILE A 167 8.46 7.11 6.83
N ASP A 168 9.00 6.94 5.62
CA ASP A 168 9.88 5.80 5.31
C ASP A 168 10.90 6.16 4.21
N PRO A 169 12.15 5.66 4.27
CA PRO A 169 13.15 5.85 3.21
C PRO A 169 12.81 5.16 1.89
N ARG A 170 11.87 4.22 1.88
CA ARG A 170 11.59 3.40 0.71
C ARG A 170 10.60 4.09 -0.22
N PRO A 171 10.79 3.94 -1.54
CA PRO A 171 9.92 4.55 -2.52
C PRO A 171 8.51 3.94 -2.48
N PRO A 172 7.52 4.71 -2.96
CA PRO A 172 6.13 4.29 -2.92
C PRO A 172 5.80 3.23 -3.96
N MET A 173 5.07 2.21 -3.52
CA MET A 173 4.37 1.25 -4.37
C MET A 173 2.92 1.15 -3.93
N TYR A 174 2.08 0.58 -4.79
CA TYR A 174 0.74 0.21 -4.38
C TYR A 174 0.74 -1.11 -3.60
N GLY A 175 0.02 -1.13 -2.48
CA GLY A 175 -0.07 -2.23 -1.56
C GLY A 175 -1.47 -2.44 -1.01
N VAL A 176 -1.52 -3.12 0.14
CA VAL A 176 -2.77 -3.59 0.74
C VAL A 176 -3.17 -2.69 1.91
N GLY A 177 -4.41 -2.23 1.86
CA GLY A 177 -5.09 -1.48 2.92
C GLY A 177 -6.31 -2.25 3.43
N VAL A 178 -6.58 -2.15 4.73
CA VAL A 178 -7.69 -2.83 5.38
C VAL A 178 -8.26 -1.94 6.47
N ALA A 179 -9.55 -1.61 6.35
CA ALA A 179 -10.32 -0.96 7.41
C ALA A 179 -11.30 -1.95 8.05
N GLN A 180 -11.55 -1.81 9.34
CA GLN A 180 -12.39 -2.76 10.08
C GLN A 180 -13.30 -2.08 11.10
N ASN A 181 -14.44 -2.74 11.33
CA ASN A 181 -15.29 -2.61 12.51
C ASN A 181 -15.51 -4.01 13.13
N SER A 182 -16.16 -4.12 14.30
CA SER A 182 -16.35 -5.36 15.06
C SER A 182 -17.03 -6.52 14.30
N GLY A 183 -17.65 -6.26 13.15
CA GLY A 183 -18.26 -7.28 12.29
C GLY A 183 -18.06 -7.10 10.79
N LYS A 184 -17.38 -6.04 10.35
CA LYS A 184 -17.19 -5.70 8.92
C LYS A 184 -15.74 -5.41 8.59
N GLN A 185 -15.37 -5.68 7.34
CA GLN A 185 -14.03 -5.41 6.85
C GLN A 185 -14.09 -4.87 5.43
N TRP A 186 -13.48 -3.72 5.21
CA TRP A 186 -13.24 -3.16 3.89
C TRP A 186 -11.77 -3.35 3.54
N ARG A 187 -11.48 -3.83 2.33
CA ARG A 187 -10.10 -4.16 1.93
C ARG A 187 -9.83 -3.84 0.48
N THR A 188 -8.54 -3.73 0.17
CA THR A 188 -8.04 -3.74 -1.20
C THR A 188 -8.07 -5.16 -1.79
N GLY A 189 -8.14 -5.24 -3.12
CA GLY A 189 -8.13 -6.49 -3.87
C GLY A 189 -9.46 -7.21 -3.88
N GLN A 190 -9.44 -8.51 -4.19
CA GLN A 190 -10.63 -9.33 -4.36
C GLN A 190 -11.36 -9.58 -3.03
N THR A 191 -12.69 -9.49 -3.05
CA THR A 191 -13.57 -9.79 -1.90
C THR A 191 -14.29 -11.14 -2.05
N LEU A 192 -15.13 -11.51 -1.08
CA LEU A 192 -15.99 -12.69 -1.18
C LEU A 192 -17.21 -12.44 -2.08
N VAL A 193 -17.50 -11.18 -2.40
CA VAL A 193 -18.51 -10.80 -3.38
C VAL A 193 -17.92 -10.91 -4.79
N GLN A 194 -18.47 -11.79 -5.60
CA GLN A 194 -17.97 -12.02 -6.96
C GLN A 194 -18.04 -10.74 -7.80
N GLY A 195 -16.89 -10.34 -8.37
CA GLY A 195 -16.78 -9.16 -9.23
C GLY A 195 -16.53 -7.84 -8.50
N GLN A 196 -16.47 -7.85 -7.17
CA GLN A 196 -16.15 -6.69 -6.35
C GLN A 196 -14.66 -6.69 -5.98
N PHE A 197 -14.01 -5.53 -6.15
CA PHE A 197 -12.60 -5.33 -5.90
C PHE A 197 -12.38 -3.99 -5.22
N GLY A 198 -11.49 -3.96 -4.23
CA GLY A 198 -10.98 -2.72 -3.67
C GLY A 198 -9.72 -2.26 -4.40
N ASP A 199 -9.58 -0.96 -4.56
CA ASP A 199 -8.40 -0.31 -5.11
C ASP A 199 -7.25 -0.36 -4.11
N PRO A 200 -6.01 -0.53 -4.57
CA PRO A 200 -4.82 -0.53 -3.72
C PRO A 200 -4.54 0.86 -3.13
N VAL A 201 -3.75 0.93 -2.06
CA VAL A 201 -3.26 2.19 -1.45
C VAL A 201 -1.74 2.29 -1.55
N PRO A 202 -1.12 3.48 -1.57
CA PRO A 202 0.33 3.59 -1.55
C PRO A 202 0.89 3.01 -0.25
N VAL A 203 2.04 2.34 -0.29
CA VAL A 203 2.80 1.83 0.86
C VAL A 203 4.30 1.90 0.57
N PRO A 204 5.16 1.97 1.60
CA PRO A 204 6.59 1.84 1.41
C PRO A 204 6.95 0.44 0.93
N SER A 205 7.70 0.34 -0.17
CA SER A 205 8.20 -0.96 -0.66
C SER A 205 9.62 -0.81 -1.21
N PRO A 206 10.48 -1.82 -1.02
CA PRO A 206 11.72 -1.91 -1.80
C PRO A 206 11.37 -1.84 -3.29
N GLU A 207 12.22 -1.18 -4.08
CA GLU A 207 12.02 -1.10 -5.52
C GLU A 207 11.76 -2.49 -6.11
N PRO A 208 10.79 -2.64 -7.06
CA PRO A 208 10.48 -3.92 -7.70
C PRO A 208 11.73 -4.60 -8.27
N ALA A 209 12.68 -3.82 -8.79
CA ALA A 209 13.92 -4.31 -9.36
C ALA A 209 14.77 -5.10 -8.35
N THR A 210 14.80 -4.68 -7.09
CA THR A 210 15.63 -5.30 -6.05
C THR A 210 15.13 -6.71 -5.69
N LEU A 211 13.81 -6.89 -5.60
CA LEU A 211 13.20 -8.20 -5.33
C LEU A 211 13.36 -9.15 -6.52
N VAL A 212 13.21 -8.65 -7.74
CA VAL A 212 13.44 -9.42 -8.97
C VAL A 212 14.91 -9.82 -9.09
N LEU A 213 15.85 -8.91 -8.83
CA LEU A 213 17.28 -9.19 -8.88
C LEU A 213 17.72 -10.18 -7.79
N LEU A 214 17.17 -10.07 -6.58
CA LEU A 214 17.45 -11.01 -5.49
C LEU A 214 16.92 -12.41 -5.79
N SER A 215 15.69 -12.51 -6.29
CA SER A 215 15.08 -13.80 -6.65
C SER A 215 15.78 -14.45 -7.86
N LEU A 216 16.19 -13.67 -8.86
CA LEU A 216 17.05 -14.15 -9.96
C LEU A 216 18.43 -14.59 -9.47
N GLY A 217 19.06 -13.81 -8.57
CA GLY A 217 20.36 -14.13 -7.98
C GLY A 217 20.34 -15.45 -7.18
N LEU A 218 19.34 -15.64 -6.32
CA LEU A 218 19.16 -16.88 -5.56
C LEU A 218 18.84 -18.08 -6.46
N GLY A 219 18.07 -17.89 -7.52
CA GLY A 219 17.78 -18.92 -8.53
C GLY A 219 19.04 -19.37 -9.29
N ILE A 220 19.89 -18.42 -9.69
CA ILE A 220 21.16 -18.71 -10.38
C ILE A 220 22.12 -19.46 -9.45
N VAL A 221 22.25 -19.05 -8.19
CA VAL A 221 23.12 -19.72 -7.21
C VAL A 221 22.63 -21.15 -6.91
N GLY A 222 21.32 -21.35 -6.76
CA GLY A 222 20.73 -22.69 -6.57
C GLY A 222 20.96 -23.62 -7.77
N PHE A 223 20.89 -23.09 -9.00
CA PHE A 223 21.14 -23.85 -10.22
C PHE A 223 22.63 -24.20 -10.40
N LEU A 224 23.53 -23.27 -10.09
CA LEU A 224 24.98 -23.50 -10.15
C LEU A 224 25.42 -24.53 -9.10
N ARG A 225 24.87 -24.47 -7.88
CA ARG A 225 25.20 -25.42 -6.80
C ARG A 225 24.74 -26.85 -7.08
N ARG A 226 23.67 -27.04 -7.86
CA ARG A 226 23.22 -28.38 -8.31
C ARG A 226 24.04 -28.99 -9.44
N ARG A 227 24.88 -28.20 -10.13
CA ARG A 227 25.75 -28.69 -11.22
C ARG A 227 27.17 -29.01 -10.77
N THR A 228 27.55 -28.59 -9.57
CA THR A 228 28.90 -28.79 -9.01
C THR A 228 28.96 -29.87 -7.92
N GLN A 229 27.84 -30.53 -7.62
CA GLN A 229 27.77 -31.82 -6.92
C GLN A 229 27.46 -32.92 -7.93
#